data_AF-A0A8A1MJX2-F1
#
_entry.id   AF-A0A8A1MJX2-F1
#
_cell.length_a   1.000
_cell.length_b   1.000
_cell.length_c   1.000
_cell.angle_alpha   90.00
_cell.angle_beta   90.00
_cell.angle_gamma   90.00
#
_symmetry.space_group_name_H-M   'P 1'
#
loop_
_entity.id
_entity.type
_entity.pdbx_description
1 polymer ?
#
loop_
_entity_poly.entity_id
_entity_poly.type
_entity_poly.pdbx_seq_one_letter_code
_entity_poly.pdbx_strand_id
1 'polypeptide(L)'
;MTETHTARDAPSNHHAESGQLITPSIASTVKPRKALLNRFITLSNAEVEEEDMRAELQYTQKRGILYTELDSQKKEIQRLVASHCGFACPDPVQVPKMVEQVNNKLMWLHGSFNVCIPVHINNSGQSLPEKMAFRVPLP
;
A
#
# COMPACT_ATOMS: atom_id res chain seq x y z
N MET A 1 37.84 -71.04 -30.76
CA MET A 1 37.46 -71.26 -32.17
C MET A 1 36.75 -70.00 -32.64
N THR A 2 37.21 -69.46 -33.78
CA THR A 2 36.71 -68.32 -34.60
C THR A 2 36.65 -66.93 -33.92
N GLU A 3 37.53 -65.96 -34.22
CA GLU A 3 37.65 -65.13 -35.45
C GLU A 3 36.35 -64.37 -35.77
N THR A 4 36.25 -63.10 -36.22
CA THR A 4 37.11 -61.94 -36.56
C THR A 4 36.13 -60.81 -36.93
N HIS A 5 36.55 -59.54 -36.82
CA HIS A 5 36.49 -58.51 -37.88
C HIS A 5 36.19 -57.07 -37.40
N THR A 6 37.20 -56.24 -37.61
CA THR A 6 37.27 -54.78 -37.70
C THR A 6 36.52 -54.20 -38.90
N ALA A 7 35.99 -52.97 -38.78
CA ALA A 7 36.10 -51.93 -39.82
C ALA A 7 35.85 -50.52 -39.23
N ARG A 8 36.74 -49.59 -39.59
CA ARG A 8 36.64 -48.14 -39.42
C ARG A 8 35.60 -47.57 -40.40
N ASP A 9 35.01 -46.42 -40.06
CA ASP A 9 34.98 -45.24 -40.94
C ASP A 9 34.49 -43.97 -40.22
N ALA A 10 35.24 -42.89 -40.40
CA ALA A 10 34.84 -41.47 -40.33
C ALA A 10 35.11 -40.91 -41.75
N PRO A 11 34.62 -39.73 -42.23
CA PRO A 11 34.32 -38.50 -41.47
C PRO A 11 33.11 -37.66 -42.01
N SER A 12 32.80 -36.52 -41.37
CA SER A 12 32.42 -35.27 -42.08
C SER A 12 32.32 -34.08 -41.12
N ASN A 13 33.04 -33.01 -41.46
CA ASN A 13 33.04 -31.67 -40.85
C ASN A 13 31.87 -30.84 -41.36
N HIS A 14 31.19 -30.05 -40.50
CA HIS A 14 30.69 -28.69 -40.81
C HIS A 14 30.48 -27.96 -39.46
N HIS A 15 31.32 -26.99 -39.05
CA HIS A 15 31.37 -25.55 -39.39
C HIS A 15 30.44 -24.66 -38.53
N ALA A 16 31.08 -23.79 -37.72
CA ALA A 16 30.60 -22.55 -37.07
C ALA A 16 29.39 -22.67 -36.11
N GLU A 17 29.18 -21.85 -35.08
CA GLU A 17 29.41 -20.41 -34.95
C GLU A 17 29.31 -20.00 -33.47
N SER A 18 30.09 -18.99 -33.11
CA SER A 18 30.06 -18.30 -31.82
C SER A 18 28.72 -17.60 -31.61
N GLY A 19 28.06 -17.92 -30.49
CA GLY A 19 26.85 -17.24 -30.03
C GLY A 19 26.98 -16.84 -28.58
N GLN A 20 27.72 -15.77 -28.33
CA GLN A 20 27.78 -15.09 -27.04
C GLN A 20 26.38 -14.59 -26.68
N LEU A 21 25.75 -15.21 -25.68
CA LEU A 21 24.46 -14.73 -25.17
C LEU A 21 24.70 -13.48 -24.33
N ILE A 22 24.51 -12.32 -24.96
CA ILE A 22 24.54 -11.00 -24.34
C ILE A 22 23.48 -10.99 -23.24
N THR A 23 23.94 -11.03 -21.99
CA THR A 23 23.08 -10.80 -20.82
C THR A 23 22.79 -9.30 -20.75
N PRO A 24 21.54 -8.83 -20.74
CA PRO A 24 21.25 -7.46 -20.33
C PRO A 24 21.45 -7.39 -18.81
N SER A 25 22.70 -7.15 -18.42
CA SER A 25 23.15 -6.86 -17.07
C SER A 25 22.67 -5.48 -16.63
N ILE A 26 21.38 -5.33 -16.31
CA ILE A 26 20.88 -4.34 -15.35
C ILE A 26 19.65 -4.93 -14.63
N ALA A 27 19.79 -6.12 -14.05
CA ALA A 27 18.84 -6.58 -13.04
C ALA A 27 19.19 -5.86 -11.73
N SER A 28 18.32 -4.95 -11.29
CA SER A 28 18.54 -4.13 -10.10
C SER A 28 18.91 -5.00 -8.89
N THR A 29 20.07 -4.73 -8.28
CA THR A 29 20.62 -5.40 -7.10
C THR A 29 19.85 -5.13 -5.80
N VAL A 30 18.58 -4.71 -5.90
CA VAL A 30 17.77 -4.29 -4.75
C VAL A 30 17.14 -5.54 -4.12
N LYS A 31 17.53 -5.82 -2.87
CA LYS A 31 16.92 -6.91 -2.08
C LYS A 31 15.40 -6.70 -1.96
N PRO A 32 14.58 -7.76 -2.06
CA PRO A 32 13.14 -7.66 -1.84
C PRO A 32 12.83 -7.04 -0.48
N ARG A 33 11.87 -6.13 -0.46
CA ARG A 33 11.45 -5.39 0.74
C ARG A 33 9.94 -5.26 0.81
N LYS A 34 9.40 -5.18 2.03
CA LYS A 34 7.99 -4.89 2.29
C LYS A 34 7.84 -3.50 2.89
N ALA A 35 6.69 -2.87 2.65
CA ALA A 35 6.36 -1.57 3.23
C ALA A 35 5.75 -1.77 4.63
N LEU A 36 6.25 -0.99 5.58
CA LEU A 36 5.64 -0.74 6.89
C LEU A 36 4.99 0.64 6.88
N LEU A 37 4.49 1.08 8.03
CA LEU A 37 3.86 2.39 8.21
C LEU A 37 4.76 3.56 7.74
N ASN A 38 6.02 3.57 8.15
CA ASN A 38 6.93 4.71 8.02
C ASN A 38 8.24 4.38 7.27
N ARG A 39 8.48 3.11 6.94
CA ARG A 39 9.73 2.64 6.29
C ARG A 39 9.49 1.39 5.48
N PHE A 40 10.52 0.95 4.76
CA PHE A 40 10.57 -0.37 4.15
C PHE A 40 11.48 -1.28 4.97
N ILE A 41 11.20 -2.58 4.95
CA ILE A 41 12.00 -3.58 5.66
C ILE A 41 12.32 -4.78 4.76
N THR A 42 13.56 -5.26 4.84
CA THR A 42 14.03 -6.51 4.22
C THR A 42 13.88 -7.67 5.20
N LEU A 43 13.88 -8.92 4.72
CA LEU A 43 13.81 -10.09 5.59
C LEU A 43 14.94 -10.11 6.64
N SER A 44 16.18 -9.87 6.22
CA SER A 44 17.34 -9.84 7.12
C SER A 44 17.24 -8.79 8.22
N ASN A 45 16.57 -7.66 7.95
CA ASN A 45 16.37 -6.63 8.95
C ASN A 45 15.21 -7.03 9.87
N ALA A 46 14.13 -7.59 9.32
CA ALA A 46 13.00 -8.06 10.11
C ALA A 46 13.37 -9.16 11.12
N GLU A 47 14.37 -10.00 10.81
CA GLU A 47 14.87 -11.04 11.71
C GLU A 47 15.59 -10.50 12.96
N VAL A 48 16.03 -9.23 12.94
CA VAL A 48 16.76 -8.59 14.05
C VAL A 48 15.96 -7.48 14.74
N GLU A 49 14.76 -7.15 14.25
CA GLU A 49 13.85 -6.23 14.95
C GLU A 49 13.24 -6.95 16.18
N GLU A 50 13.01 -6.20 17.26
CA GLU A 50 12.38 -6.73 18.48
C GLU A 50 10.86 -6.87 18.30
N GLU A 51 10.26 -5.96 17.52
CA GLU A 51 8.84 -5.94 17.25
C GLU A 51 8.39 -7.10 16.34
N ASP A 52 7.15 -7.56 16.52
CA ASP A 52 6.55 -8.53 15.60
C ASP A 52 6.29 -7.89 14.24
N MET A 53 7.26 -8.07 13.33
CA MET A 53 7.18 -7.53 11.99
C MET A 53 6.02 -8.10 11.17
N ARG A 54 5.46 -9.26 11.53
CA ARG A 54 4.26 -9.79 10.86
C ARG A 54 3.03 -8.97 11.24
N ALA A 55 2.90 -8.60 12.51
CA ALA A 55 1.83 -7.74 12.99
C ALA A 55 1.91 -6.34 12.34
N GLU A 56 3.11 -5.74 12.29
CA GLU A 56 3.35 -4.44 11.64
C GLU A 56 2.96 -4.44 10.14
N LEU A 57 3.26 -5.54 9.44
CA LEU A 57 2.87 -5.71 8.05
C LEU A 57 1.34 -5.82 7.89
N GLN A 58 0.69 -6.58 8.77
CA GLN A 58 -0.77 -6.69 8.78
C GLN A 58 -1.44 -5.36 9.09
N TYR A 59 -0.87 -4.57 10.00
CA TYR A 59 -1.38 -3.25 10.35
C TYR A 59 -1.47 -2.33 9.12
N THR A 60 -0.43 -2.32 8.29
CA THR A 60 -0.42 -1.53 7.04
C THR A 60 -1.58 -1.92 6.12
N GLN A 61 -1.85 -3.22 5.98
CA GLN A 61 -2.95 -3.73 5.17
C GLN A 61 -4.33 -3.41 5.77
N LYS A 62 -4.54 -3.72 7.05
CA LYS A 62 -5.80 -3.46 7.78
C LYS A 62 -6.16 -1.98 7.73
N ARG A 63 -5.17 -1.10 7.88
CA ARG A 63 -5.38 0.33 7.79
C ARG A 63 -5.81 0.76 6.38
N GLY A 64 -5.20 0.22 5.33
CA GLY A 64 -5.64 0.49 3.95
C GLY A 64 -7.11 0.10 3.71
N ILE A 65 -7.53 -1.02 4.29
CA ILE A 65 -8.93 -1.48 4.27
C ILE A 65 -9.83 -0.48 5.02
N LEU A 66 -9.47 -0.11 6.25
CA LEU A 66 -10.22 0.87 7.05
C LEU A 66 -10.42 2.20 6.31
N TYR A 67 -9.37 2.74 5.69
CA TYR A 67 -9.46 3.99 4.93
C TYR A 67 -10.43 3.87 3.75
N THR A 68 -10.39 2.73 3.05
CA THR A 68 -11.30 2.46 1.92
C THR A 68 -12.75 2.35 2.38
N GLU A 69 -12.99 1.66 3.49
CA GLU A 69 -14.33 1.53 4.10
C GLU A 69 -14.86 2.90 4.54
N LEU A 70 -14.05 3.68 5.25
CA LEU A 70 -14.42 5.02 5.71
C LEU A 70 -14.73 5.97 4.54
N ASP A 71 -13.95 5.95 3.46
CA ASP A 71 -14.21 6.80 2.28
C ASP A 71 -15.52 6.38 1.59
N SER A 72 -15.81 5.08 1.53
CA SER A 72 -17.09 4.57 1.03
C SER A 72 -18.29 4.99 1.90
N GLN A 73 -18.08 5.12 3.22
CA GLN A 73 -19.09 5.49 4.21
C GLN A 73 -19.13 6.99 4.50
N LYS A 74 -18.45 7.82 3.71
CA LYS A 74 -18.36 9.27 3.92
C LYS A 74 -19.72 9.97 4.13
N LYS A 75 -20.77 9.55 3.39
CA LYS A 75 -22.13 10.09 3.57
C LYS A 75 -22.77 9.70 4.90
N GLU A 76 -22.42 8.53 5.43
CA GLU A 76 -22.84 8.08 6.76
C GLU A 76 -22.16 8.94 7.83
N ILE A 77 -20.84 9.13 7.73
CA ILE A 77 -20.06 9.99 8.63
C ILE A 77 -20.65 11.41 8.64
N GLN A 78 -20.97 11.96 7.47
CA GLN A 78 -21.62 13.26 7.34
C GLN A 78 -22.97 13.33 8.10
N ARG A 79 -23.82 12.31 7.94
CA ARG A 79 -25.13 12.23 8.62
C ARG A 79 -24.99 12.07 10.14
N LEU A 80 -24.06 11.22 10.58
CA LEU A 80 -23.77 11.00 11.99
C LEU A 80 -23.31 12.31 12.64
N VAL A 81 -22.34 12.98 12.04
CA VAL A 81 -21.84 14.27 12.51
C VAL A 81 -22.95 15.31 12.56
N ALA A 82 -23.77 15.42 11.50
CA ALA A 82 -24.87 16.39 11.46
C ALA A 82 -25.85 16.18 12.62
N SER A 83 -26.21 14.92 12.89
CA SER A 83 -27.07 14.56 14.02
C SER A 83 -26.43 14.93 15.37
N HIS A 84 -25.13 14.66 15.56
CA HIS A 84 -24.41 15.05 16.79
C HIS A 84 -24.30 16.56 16.98
N CYS A 85 -24.27 17.33 15.89
CA CYS A 85 -24.26 18.79 15.92
C CYS A 85 -25.67 19.41 15.99
N GLY A 86 -26.73 18.60 16.04
CA GLY A 86 -28.11 19.08 16.15
C GLY A 86 -28.72 19.57 14.83
N PHE A 87 -28.12 19.26 13.68
CA PHE A 87 -28.68 19.61 12.39
C PHE A 87 -29.76 18.61 11.96
N ALA A 88 -30.87 19.12 11.43
CA ALA A 88 -31.94 18.29 10.86
C ALA A 88 -31.56 17.68 9.49
N CYS A 89 -30.60 18.29 8.78
CA CYS A 89 -30.09 17.80 7.50
C CYS A 89 -28.55 17.79 7.48
N PRO A 90 -27.92 16.89 6.69
CA PRO A 90 -26.47 16.76 6.63
C PRO A 90 -25.77 17.79 5.73
N ASP A 91 -26.50 18.57 4.94
CA ASP A 91 -25.97 19.49 3.94
C ASP A 91 -24.95 20.52 4.48
N PRO A 92 -25.10 21.07 5.71
CA PRO A 92 -24.11 21.99 6.28
C PRO A 92 -22.78 21.32 6.61
N VAL A 93 -22.75 19.99 6.76
CA VAL A 93 -21.55 19.24 7.14
C VAL A 93 -20.82 18.78 5.89
N GLN A 94 -19.55 19.15 5.76
CA GLN A 94 -18.69 18.72 4.67
C GLN A 94 -17.54 17.86 5.18
N VAL A 95 -17.47 16.65 4.66
CA VAL A 95 -16.32 15.77 4.77
C VAL A 95 -15.56 15.86 3.44
N PRO A 96 -14.23 16.04 3.38
CA PRO A 96 -13.48 15.96 2.13
C PRO A 96 -13.26 14.49 1.75
N LYS A 97 -12.92 14.22 0.48
CA LYS A 97 -12.47 12.87 0.08
C LYS A 97 -11.14 12.54 0.78
N MET A 98 -10.83 11.25 0.92
CA MET A 98 -9.55 10.80 1.48
C MET A 98 -8.35 11.42 0.76
N VAL A 99 -8.38 11.46 -0.57
CA VAL A 99 -7.31 12.03 -1.42
C VAL A 99 -7.86 13.16 -2.28
N GLU A 100 -7.17 14.30 -2.25
CA GLU A 100 -7.42 15.42 -3.16
C GLU A 100 -6.85 15.11 -4.54
N GLN A 101 -7.70 15.11 -5.57
CA GLN A 101 -7.32 14.69 -6.93
C GLN A 101 -6.30 15.62 -7.61
N VAL A 102 -6.36 16.92 -7.32
CA VAL A 102 -5.52 17.93 -7.99
C VAL A 102 -4.05 17.77 -7.63
N ASN A 103 -3.76 17.50 -6.36
CA ASN A 103 -2.40 17.44 -5.83
C ASN A 103 -1.99 16.03 -5.36
N ASN A 104 -2.86 15.03 -5.56
CA ASN A 104 -2.74 13.68 -4.98
C ASN A 104 -2.42 13.69 -3.47
N LYS A 105 -3.00 14.66 -2.76
CA LYS A 105 -2.70 14.93 -1.34
C LYS A 105 -3.64 14.14 -0.45
N LEU A 106 -3.09 13.39 0.50
CA LEU A 106 -3.88 12.74 1.55
C LEU A 106 -4.45 13.81 2.49
N MET A 107 -5.77 13.90 2.55
CA MET A 107 -6.49 14.89 3.36
C MET A 107 -6.79 14.38 4.76
N TRP A 108 -6.90 13.07 4.92
CA TRP A 108 -7.20 12.44 6.20
C TRP A 108 -5.91 12.18 6.96
N LEU A 109 -5.82 12.76 8.14
CA LEU A 109 -4.66 12.63 9.00
C LEU A 109 -4.81 11.38 9.85
N HIS A 110 -3.71 10.86 10.38
CA HIS A 110 -3.77 9.89 11.46
C HIS A 110 -2.77 10.26 12.55
N GLY A 111 -3.16 10.02 13.80
CA GLY A 111 -2.22 9.93 14.90
C GLY A 111 -1.73 8.51 15.06
N SER A 112 -1.15 8.21 16.24
CA SER A 112 -0.76 6.86 16.60
C SER A 112 -1.95 5.93 16.85
N PHE A 113 -3.09 6.48 17.27
CA PHE A 113 -4.23 5.70 17.75
C PHE A 113 -5.51 5.87 16.92
N ASN A 114 -5.59 6.92 16.12
CA ASN A 114 -6.83 7.26 15.42
C ASN A 114 -6.56 7.78 14.01
N VAL A 115 -7.44 7.46 13.07
CA VAL A 115 -7.65 8.26 11.86
C VAL A 115 -8.48 9.47 12.25
N CYS A 116 -8.04 10.64 11.81
CA CYS A 116 -8.70 11.92 12.00
C CYS A 116 -9.23 12.41 10.64
N ILE A 117 -10.52 12.23 10.42
CA ILE A 117 -11.22 12.70 9.23
C ILE A 117 -11.61 14.17 9.48
N PRO A 118 -11.08 15.13 8.70
CA PRO A 118 -11.47 16.53 8.85
C PRO A 118 -12.94 16.72 8.47
N VAL A 119 -13.63 17.55 9.25
CA VAL A 119 -15.02 17.91 9.00
C VAL A 119 -15.18 19.42 9.09
N HIS A 120 -15.87 19.98 8.12
CA HIS A 120 -16.19 21.40 8.04
C HIS A 120 -17.68 21.58 8.25
N ILE A 121 -18.07 22.56 9.05
CA ILE A 121 -19.47 22.95 9.24
C ILE A 121 -19.64 24.32 8.60
N ASN A 122 -20.40 24.37 7.52
CA ASN A 122 -20.80 25.63 6.93
C ASN A 122 -21.86 26.30 7.80
N ASN A 123 -21.77 27.62 7.95
CA ASN A 123 -22.73 28.43 8.72
C ASN A 123 -22.85 27.95 10.18
N SER A 124 -21.73 27.64 10.84
CA SER A 124 -21.68 27.02 12.18
C SER A 124 -22.26 27.86 13.33
N GLY A 125 -22.85 29.03 13.05
CA GLY A 125 -23.35 29.95 14.07
C GLY A 125 -22.25 30.37 15.06
N GLN A 126 -22.64 30.92 16.21
CA GLN A 126 -21.68 31.24 17.28
C GLN A 126 -21.35 30.05 18.19
N SER A 127 -22.12 28.94 18.12
CA SER A 127 -22.04 27.85 19.09
C SER A 127 -21.22 26.64 18.64
N LEU A 128 -20.98 26.45 17.33
CA LEU A 128 -20.23 25.32 16.81
C LEU A 128 -18.93 25.76 16.13
N PRO A 129 -17.85 24.97 16.27
CA PRO A 129 -16.62 25.23 15.53
C PRO A 129 -16.82 25.00 14.03
N GLU A 130 -16.23 25.87 13.22
CA GLU A 130 -16.25 25.74 11.75
C GLU A 130 -15.49 24.49 11.27
N LYS A 131 -14.46 24.08 12.01
CA LYS A 131 -13.59 22.93 11.69
C LYS A 131 -13.47 22.00 12.88
N MET A 132 -13.64 20.71 12.63
CA MET A 132 -13.45 19.66 13.63
C MET A 132 -12.92 18.38 12.98
N ALA A 133 -12.70 17.34 13.79
CA ALA A 133 -12.22 16.05 13.31
C ALA A 133 -13.10 14.92 13.84
N PHE A 134 -13.57 14.07 12.94
CA PHE A 134 -14.18 12.79 13.28
C PHE A 134 -13.07 11.75 13.48
N ARG A 135 -13.00 11.18 14.69
CA ARG A 135 -11.92 10.28 15.10
C ARG A 135 -12.39 8.84 15.07
N VAL A 136 -11.63 7.99 14.39
CA VAL A 136 -11.89 6.54 14.30
C VAL A 136 -10.66 5.80 14.84
N PRO A 137 -10.82 4.93 15.85
CA PRO A 137 -9.72 4.12 16.36
C PRO A 137 -9.06 3.28 15.25
N LEU A 138 -7.74 3.17 15.30
CA LEU A 138 -6.97 2.30 14.41
C LEU A 138 -7.06 0.83 14.87
N PRO A 139 -6.96 -0.13 13.93
CA PRO A 139 -7.12 -1.56 14.18
C PRO A 139 -5.87 -2.26 14.72
#